data_AF-Q718A4-F1
#
_entry.id   AF-Q718A4-F1
#
_cell.length_a   1.000
_cell.length_b   1.000
_cell.length_c   1.000
_cell.angle_alpha   90.00
_cell.angle_beta   90.00
_cell.angle_gamma   90.00
#
_symmetry.space_group_name_H-M   'P 1'
#
loop_
_entity.id
_entity.type
_entity.pdbx_description
1 polymer ?
#
loop_
_entity_poly.entity_id
_entity_poly.type
_entity_poly.pdbx_seq_one_letter_code
_entity_poly.pdbx_strand_id
1 'polypeptide(L)'
;MESLAALYKNHIVTLQERARDALTRFKLDALLIHSGELVNVFLDDHPYPFKVNPQFKAWVPVTQVPNCWLLVDGVNKPKLWFYLPVDYWHNVEPLPTSFWTEEVEIIALPKADGIGSQLPAARGNIGYIGPVPERALQLDIAASNINPKGVIDYLHYYRSYKTDYELACMREAQKMAVSGHRAAEEAFRSGMSEFDINLAYLTATGHRDTDVPYSNIVALNEHASVLHYTKLD
;
A
#
# COMPACT_ATOMS: atom_id res chain seq x y z
N MET A 1 -18.98 -9.95 -17.35
CA MET A 1 -18.26 -9.16 -16.33
C MET A 1 -16.79 -9.20 -16.74
N GLU A 2 -16.12 -8.06 -16.88
CA GLU A 2 -14.68 -8.05 -17.22
C GLU A 2 -13.86 -8.74 -16.13
N SER A 3 -12.77 -9.40 -16.50
CA SER A 3 -11.89 -10.06 -15.54
C SER A 3 -11.11 -9.03 -14.72
N LEU A 4 -10.69 -9.39 -13.50
CA LEU A 4 -9.87 -8.50 -12.65
C LEU A 4 -8.57 -8.07 -13.36
N ALA A 5 -7.98 -8.96 -14.16
CA ALA A 5 -6.82 -8.66 -15.00
C ALA A 5 -7.10 -7.56 -16.03
N ALA A 6 -8.23 -7.64 -16.73
CA ALA A 6 -8.63 -6.62 -17.72
C ALA A 6 -8.90 -5.26 -17.05
N LEU A 7 -9.58 -5.26 -15.91
CA LEU A 7 -9.80 -4.05 -15.11
C LEU A 7 -8.47 -3.44 -14.65
N TYR A 8 -7.54 -4.27 -14.18
CA TYR A 8 -6.22 -3.83 -13.72
C TYR A 8 -5.37 -3.25 -14.85
N LYS A 9 -5.41 -3.83 -16.05
CA LYS A 9 -4.76 -3.27 -17.23
C LYS A 9 -5.24 -1.85 -17.53
N ASN A 10 -6.56 -1.63 -17.53
CA ASN A 10 -7.14 -0.29 -17.73
C ASN A 10 -6.77 0.68 -16.60
N HIS A 11 -6.65 0.17 -15.38
CA HIS A 11 -6.17 0.94 -14.24
C HIS A 11 -4.73 1.42 -14.43
N ILE A 12 -3.80 0.56 -14.85
CA ILE A 12 -2.42 0.95 -15.15
C ILE A 12 -2.34 1.98 -16.27
N VAL A 13 -3.13 1.83 -17.34
CA VAL A 13 -3.23 2.86 -18.41
C VAL A 13 -3.62 4.21 -17.82
N THR A 14 -4.68 4.25 -17.00
CA THR A 14 -5.16 5.49 -16.36
C THR A 14 -4.09 6.12 -15.47
N LEU A 15 -3.37 5.31 -14.68
CA LEU A 15 -2.32 5.82 -13.79
C LEU A 15 -1.10 6.34 -14.56
N GLN A 16 -0.70 5.67 -15.65
CA GLN A 16 0.39 6.12 -16.52
C GLN A 16 0.06 7.44 -17.19
N GLU A 17 -1.18 7.63 -17.68
CA GLU A 17 -1.63 8.91 -18.24
C GLU A 17 -1.54 10.03 -17.20
N ARG A 18 -2.06 9.79 -15.98
CA ARG A 18 -2.00 10.75 -14.88
C ARG A 18 -0.55 11.05 -14.47
N ALA A 19 0.32 10.05 -14.43
CA ALA A 19 1.74 10.22 -14.13
C ALA A 19 2.43 11.07 -15.19
N ARG A 20 2.22 10.78 -16.48
CA ARG A 20 2.79 11.54 -17.60
C ARG A 20 2.41 13.02 -17.56
N ASP A 21 1.14 13.32 -17.27
CA ASP A 21 0.65 14.69 -17.17
C ASP A 21 1.29 15.44 -15.98
N ALA A 22 1.41 14.77 -14.83
CA ALA A 22 2.09 15.32 -13.67
C ALA A 22 3.58 15.59 -13.96
N LEU A 23 4.29 14.60 -14.51
CA LEU A 23 5.70 14.69 -14.87
C LEU A 23 5.96 15.85 -15.82
N THR A 24 5.15 15.98 -16.87
CA THR A 24 5.24 17.08 -17.85
C THR A 24 5.02 18.44 -17.17
N ARG A 25 3.98 18.56 -16.32
CA ARG A 25 3.65 19.81 -15.63
C ARG A 25 4.74 20.26 -14.65
N PHE A 26 5.34 19.32 -13.95
CA PHE A 26 6.34 19.59 -12.91
C PHE A 26 7.79 19.45 -13.39
N LYS A 27 8.00 19.21 -14.70
CA LYS A 27 9.32 19.09 -15.34
C LYS A 27 10.19 17.99 -14.71
N LEU A 28 9.56 16.84 -14.46
CA LEU A 28 10.21 15.64 -13.94
C LEU A 28 10.27 14.58 -15.04
N ASP A 29 11.29 13.73 -14.98
CA ASP A 29 11.48 12.65 -15.96
C ASP A 29 10.78 11.36 -15.53
N ALA A 30 10.72 11.10 -14.21
CA ALA A 30 10.06 9.93 -13.63
C ALA A 30 9.73 10.15 -12.15
N LEU A 31 8.84 9.32 -11.60
CA LEU A 31 8.58 9.21 -10.17
C LEU A 31 9.17 7.91 -9.63
N LEU A 32 9.96 8.01 -8.57
CA LEU A 32 10.44 6.89 -7.77
C LEU A 32 9.58 6.79 -6.50
N ILE A 33 8.66 5.83 -6.48
CA ILE A 33 7.68 5.63 -5.42
C ILE A 33 8.16 4.50 -4.51
N HIS A 34 8.41 4.82 -3.24
CA HIS A 34 8.93 3.88 -2.24
C HIS A 34 7.80 3.27 -1.42
N SER A 35 7.79 1.94 -1.22
CA SER A 35 6.76 1.26 -0.41
C SER A 35 6.84 1.62 1.07
N GLY A 36 8.03 1.97 1.56
CA GLY A 36 8.31 2.32 2.96
C GLY A 36 9.24 1.29 3.62
N GLU A 37 9.68 1.58 4.83
CA GLU A 37 10.59 0.73 5.61
C GLU A 37 9.91 0.31 6.93
N LEU A 38 10.47 -0.70 7.60
CA LEU A 38 10.08 -1.03 8.97
C LEU A 38 10.58 0.05 9.92
N VAL A 39 9.76 0.39 10.91
CA VAL A 39 10.13 1.31 11.99
C VAL A 39 10.27 0.51 13.27
N ASN A 40 11.47 0.51 13.87
CA ASN A 40 11.70 -0.19 15.12
C ASN A 40 11.18 0.60 16.32
N VAL A 41 10.77 -0.12 17.35
CA VAL A 41 10.47 0.45 18.66
C VAL A 41 11.75 1.03 19.25
N PHE A 42 11.63 2.15 19.95
CA PHE A 42 12.79 2.88 20.46
C PHE A 42 13.62 2.02 21.41
N LEU A 43 14.90 1.83 21.08
CA LEU A 43 15.87 0.99 21.81
C LEU A 43 15.50 -0.51 21.86
N ASP A 44 14.69 -0.98 20.90
CA ASP A 44 14.28 -2.38 20.76
C ASP A 44 14.63 -2.89 19.35
N ASP A 45 14.65 -4.21 19.17
CA ASP A 45 14.82 -4.89 17.89
C ASP A 45 13.48 -5.29 17.24
N HIS A 46 12.35 -5.01 17.90
CA HIS A 46 11.01 -5.27 17.37
C HIS A 46 10.46 -4.10 16.52
N PRO A 47 9.90 -4.38 15.33
CA PRO A 47 9.26 -3.36 14.50
C PRO A 47 7.78 -3.13 14.85
N TYR A 48 7.30 -1.92 14.61
CA TYR A 48 5.87 -1.66 14.46
C TYR A 48 5.29 -2.41 13.25
N PRO A 49 3.97 -2.69 13.24
CA PRO A 49 3.31 -3.24 12.06
C PRO A 49 3.54 -2.35 10.84
N PHE A 50 4.05 -2.95 9.75
CA PHE A 50 4.30 -2.23 8.52
C PHE A 50 3.01 -1.65 7.92
N LYS A 51 3.08 -0.40 7.46
CA LYS A 51 2.01 0.25 6.71
C LYS A 51 2.58 0.82 5.42
N VAL A 52 2.23 0.18 4.31
CA VAL A 52 2.69 0.58 2.97
C VAL A 52 2.26 2.01 2.63
N ASN A 53 3.15 2.72 1.94
CA ASN A 53 2.88 4.02 1.33
C ASN A 53 1.61 3.98 0.45
N PRO A 54 0.59 4.82 0.71
CA PRO A 54 -0.63 4.88 -0.09
C PRO A 54 -0.39 5.21 -1.57
N GLN A 55 0.67 5.94 -1.90
CA GLN A 55 1.03 6.24 -3.29
C GLN A 55 1.64 5.02 -3.99
N PHE A 56 2.29 4.11 -3.26
CA PHE A 56 2.84 2.87 -3.81
C PHE A 56 1.72 1.86 -4.08
N LYS A 57 0.88 1.56 -3.09
CA LYS A 57 -0.23 0.60 -3.25
C LYS A 57 -1.36 1.07 -4.16
N ALA A 58 -1.31 2.34 -4.60
CA ALA A 58 -2.21 2.84 -5.62
C ALA A 58 -1.91 2.19 -6.99
N TRP A 59 -0.69 1.71 -7.23
CA TRP A 59 -0.28 1.11 -8.50
C TRP A 59 -0.29 -0.40 -8.46
N VAL A 60 0.25 -1.00 -7.40
CA VAL A 60 0.45 -2.45 -7.29
C VAL A 60 -0.22 -2.99 -6.02
N PRO A 61 -0.83 -4.18 -6.04
CA PRO A 61 -1.50 -4.77 -4.87
C PRO A 61 -0.50 -5.43 -3.90
N VAL A 62 0.63 -4.79 -3.64
CA VAL A 62 1.68 -5.24 -2.71
C VAL A 62 1.60 -4.37 -1.45
N THR A 63 1.07 -4.92 -0.37
CA THR A 63 0.75 -4.15 0.85
C THR A 63 1.55 -4.53 2.09
N GLN A 64 2.20 -5.69 2.06
CA GLN A 64 2.88 -6.29 3.24
C GLN A 64 4.41 -6.34 3.09
N VAL A 65 4.97 -5.89 1.97
CA VAL A 65 6.40 -5.99 1.68
C VAL A 65 7.07 -4.60 1.73
N PRO A 66 7.93 -4.34 2.72
CA PRO A 66 8.71 -3.10 2.81
C PRO A 66 9.85 -3.10 1.79
N ASN A 67 10.56 -1.98 1.66
CA ASN A 67 11.76 -1.82 0.81
C ASN A 67 11.54 -2.10 -0.68
N CYS A 68 10.29 -2.02 -1.16
CA CYS A 68 9.96 -2.12 -2.57
C CYS A 68 9.98 -0.74 -3.22
N TRP A 69 10.38 -0.69 -4.49
CA TRP A 69 10.54 0.56 -5.23
C TRP A 69 9.83 0.47 -6.57
N LEU A 70 9.04 1.47 -6.91
CA LEU A 70 8.33 1.54 -8.18
C LEU A 70 8.79 2.78 -8.94
N LEU A 71 9.33 2.59 -10.15
CA LEU A 71 9.65 3.68 -11.07
C LEU A 71 8.58 3.77 -12.16
N VAL A 72 8.02 4.96 -12.32
CA VAL A 72 7.01 5.28 -13.34
C VAL A 72 7.38 6.55 -14.08
N ASP A 73 7.29 6.52 -15.41
CA ASP A 73 7.53 7.67 -16.29
C ASP A 73 6.29 8.03 -17.13
N GLY A 74 5.20 7.29 -16.98
CA GLY A 74 3.96 7.49 -17.73
C GLY A 74 4.00 7.05 -19.20
N VAL A 75 5.08 6.36 -19.62
CA VAL A 75 5.29 5.88 -21.00
C VAL A 75 5.69 4.40 -21.01
N ASN A 76 6.80 4.06 -20.37
CA ASN A 76 7.31 2.70 -20.28
C ASN A 76 6.56 1.91 -19.21
N LYS A 77 6.57 0.58 -19.35
CA LYS A 77 5.99 -0.31 -18.34
C LYS A 77 6.58 0.03 -16.95
N PRO A 78 5.74 0.22 -15.90
CA PRO A 78 6.23 0.47 -14.56
C PRO A 78 7.24 -0.58 -14.12
N LYS A 79 8.33 -0.16 -13.50
CA LYS A 79 9.39 -1.05 -13.03
C LYS A 79 9.35 -1.17 -11.52
N LEU A 80 9.13 -2.37 -11.02
CA LEU A 80 9.03 -2.71 -9.61
C LEU A 80 10.27 -3.50 -9.18
N TRP A 81 11.10 -2.90 -8.32
CA TRP A 81 12.06 -3.67 -7.52
C TRP A 81 11.35 -4.21 -6.29
N PHE A 82 11.14 -5.52 -6.28
CA PHE A 82 10.44 -6.25 -5.23
C PHE A 82 11.44 -6.76 -4.21
N TYR A 83 11.36 -6.30 -2.96
CA TYR A 83 12.26 -6.76 -1.90
C TYR A 83 12.04 -8.24 -1.63
N LEU A 84 13.10 -9.00 -1.86
CA LEU A 84 13.09 -10.45 -1.76
C LEU A 84 14.40 -10.91 -1.12
N PRO A 85 14.54 -10.78 0.22
CA PRO A 85 15.76 -11.18 0.91
C PRO A 85 15.99 -12.68 0.74
N VAL A 86 17.27 -13.07 0.70
CA VAL A 86 17.68 -14.48 0.67
C VAL A 86 18.37 -14.77 1.98
N ASP A 87 17.60 -15.26 2.95
CA ASP A 87 18.10 -15.69 4.26
C ASP A 87 17.34 -16.93 4.75
N TYR A 88 17.82 -17.52 5.85
CA TYR A 88 17.22 -18.72 6.47
C TYR A 88 16.23 -18.40 7.60
N TRP A 89 16.05 -17.12 7.94
CA TRP A 89 15.21 -16.67 9.05
C TRP A 89 13.76 -16.46 8.60
N HIS A 90 13.56 -16.04 7.35
CA HIS A 90 12.25 -15.69 6.81
C HIS A 90 11.76 -16.75 5.81
N ASN A 91 10.44 -16.97 5.79
CA ASN A 91 9.83 -17.73 4.71
C ASN A 91 9.74 -16.83 3.47
N VAL A 92 10.55 -17.13 2.45
CA VAL A 92 10.68 -16.31 1.24
C VAL A 92 9.82 -16.92 0.14
N GLU A 93 8.68 -16.29 -0.16
CA GLU A 93 7.87 -16.65 -1.33
C GLU A 93 8.58 -16.26 -2.62
N PRO A 94 8.42 -17.01 -3.73
CA PRO A 94 8.98 -16.60 -5.02
C PRO A 94 8.41 -15.23 -5.46
N LEU A 95 9.03 -14.63 -6.49
CA LEU A 95 8.46 -13.44 -7.13
C LEU A 95 6.99 -13.69 -7.49
N PRO A 96 6.10 -12.71 -7.25
CA PRO A 96 4.68 -12.90 -7.46
C PRO A 96 4.41 -13.23 -8.93
N THR A 97 3.51 -14.19 -9.15
CA THR A 97 2.95 -14.52 -10.46
C THR A 97 1.43 -14.42 -10.34
N SER A 98 0.84 -13.32 -10.80
CA SER A 98 -0.57 -13.01 -10.54
C SER A 98 -1.18 -12.13 -11.64
N PHE A 99 -2.46 -11.79 -11.52
CA PHE A 99 -3.21 -11.03 -12.53
C PHE A 99 -2.60 -9.67 -12.90
N TRP A 100 -1.79 -9.09 -12.00
CA TRP A 100 -1.21 -7.76 -12.15
C TRP A 100 0.22 -7.76 -12.70
N THR A 101 0.88 -8.93 -12.69
CA THR A 101 2.33 -9.02 -12.92
C THR A 101 2.70 -8.90 -14.40
N GLU A 102 1.73 -9.05 -15.32
CA GLU A 102 1.95 -8.81 -16.76
C GLU A 102 2.11 -7.32 -17.10
N GLU A 103 1.50 -6.44 -16.31
CA GLU A 103 1.48 -4.99 -16.56
C GLU A 103 2.62 -4.23 -15.86
N VAL A 104 3.50 -4.93 -15.13
CA VAL A 104 4.62 -4.37 -14.36
C VAL A 104 5.87 -5.21 -14.59
N GLU A 105 7.01 -4.57 -14.84
CA GLU A 105 8.31 -5.27 -14.90
C GLU A 105 8.81 -5.50 -13.48
N ILE A 106 8.90 -6.75 -13.03
CA ILE A 106 9.27 -7.11 -11.65
C ILE A 106 10.72 -7.60 -11.60
N ILE A 107 11.51 -6.99 -10.74
CA ILE A 107 12.93 -7.30 -10.52
C ILE A 107 13.13 -7.63 -9.04
N ALA A 108 13.75 -8.77 -8.73
CA ALA A 108 14.07 -9.12 -7.35
C ALA A 108 15.15 -8.18 -6.78
N LEU A 109 14.93 -7.68 -5.57
CA LEU A 109 15.87 -6.88 -4.81
C LEU A 109 16.29 -7.64 -3.54
N PRO A 110 17.45 -8.33 -3.54
CA PRO A 110 17.86 -9.18 -2.42
C PRO A 110 18.34 -8.41 -1.19
N LYS A 111 18.76 -7.15 -1.37
CA LYS A 111 19.22 -6.26 -0.30
C LYS A 111 18.56 -4.90 -0.46
N ALA A 112 17.97 -4.37 0.60
CA ALA A 112 17.28 -3.07 0.57
C ALA A 112 18.21 -1.94 0.07
N ASP A 113 19.47 -1.92 0.54
CA ASP A 113 20.47 -0.92 0.12
C ASP A 113 20.98 -1.10 -1.31
N GLY A 114 20.59 -2.18 -2.00
CA GLY A 114 21.01 -2.49 -3.36
C GLY A 114 20.32 -1.65 -4.45
N ILE A 115 19.29 -0.88 -4.12
CA ILE A 115 18.49 -0.14 -5.10
C ILE A 115 19.31 0.90 -5.88
N GLY A 116 20.28 1.56 -5.23
CA GLY A 116 21.03 2.66 -5.83
C GLY A 116 21.78 2.31 -7.12
N SER A 117 22.29 1.08 -7.22
CA SER A 117 23.01 0.58 -8.41
C SER A 117 22.08 0.16 -9.55
N GLN A 118 20.78 0.00 -9.29
CA GLN A 118 19.77 -0.39 -10.28
C GLN A 118 19.03 0.82 -10.88
N LEU A 119 19.15 1.99 -10.25
CA LEU A 119 18.54 3.23 -10.73
C LEU A 119 19.38 3.88 -11.84
N PRO A 120 18.74 4.63 -12.77
CA PRO A 120 19.46 5.39 -13.79
C PRO A 120 20.55 6.30 -13.22
N ALA A 121 21.67 6.44 -13.92
CA ALA A 121 22.75 7.33 -13.51
C ALA A 121 22.31 8.82 -13.53
N ALA A 122 21.56 9.21 -14.57
CA ALA A 122 20.92 10.52 -14.64
C ALA A 122 19.60 10.49 -13.84
N ARG A 123 19.62 11.04 -12.62
CA ARG A 123 18.47 11.05 -11.70
C ARG A 123 18.10 12.42 -11.15
N GLY A 124 18.67 13.49 -11.70
CA GLY A 124 18.47 14.87 -11.23
C GLY A 124 17.01 15.36 -11.28
N ASN A 125 16.21 14.85 -12.23
CA ASN A 125 14.79 15.20 -12.39
C ASN A 125 13.84 14.06 -11.98
N ILE A 126 14.31 13.09 -11.20
CA ILE A 126 13.43 12.06 -10.65
C ILE A 126 12.75 12.62 -9.38
N GLY A 127 11.43 12.57 -9.35
CA GLY A 127 10.64 12.88 -8.16
C GLY A 127 10.55 11.68 -7.23
N TYR A 128 10.99 11.81 -5.98
CA TYR A 128 10.78 10.77 -4.97
C TYR A 128 9.42 10.94 -4.30
N ILE A 129 8.69 9.83 -4.11
CA ILE A 129 7.46 9.79 -3.32
C ILE A 129 7.58 8.68 -2.28
N GLY A 130 7.71 9.04 -1.01
CA GLY A 130 7.84 8.06 0.06
C GLY A 130 8.06 8.64 1.44
N PRO A 131 8.04 7.77 2.47
CA PRO A 131 8.08 8.21 3.87
C PRO A 131 9.49 8.43 4.42
N VAL A 132 10.56 8.15 3.66
CA VAL A 132 11.96 8.20 4.12
C VAL A 132 12.79 9.17 3.25
N PRO A 133 12.68 10.49 3.47
CA PRO A 133 13.45 11.51 2.74
C PRO A 133 14.96 11.28 2.76
N GLU A 134 15.50 10.80 3.88
CA GLU A 134 16.93 10.54 4.07
C GLU A 134 17.42 9.48 3.08
N ARG A 135 16.60 8.45 2.84
CA ARG A 135 16.89 7.41 1.84
C ARG A 135 16.92 7.99 0.44
N ALA A 136 16.03 8.92 0.12
CA ALA A 136 16.04 9.59 -1.19
C ALA A 136 17.30 10.44 -1.39
N LEU A 137 17.74 11.16 -0.35
CA LEU A 137 18.98 11.95 -0.38
C LEU A 137 20.21 11.06 -0.59
N GLN A 138 20.27 9.90 0.09
CA GLN A 138 21.35 8.91 -0.11
C GLN A 138 21.39 8.32 -1.53
N LEU A 139 20.29 8.42 -2.27
CA LEU A 139 20.18 7.98 -3.67
C LEU A 139 20.44 9.11 -4.67
N ASP A 140 20.97 10.25 -4.22
CA ASP A 140 21.24 11.47 -5.00
C ASP A 140 19.98 12.09 -5.64
N ILE A 141 18.81 11.90 -5.02
CA ILE A 141 17.60 12.64 -5.41
C ILE A 141 17.71 14.06 -4.83
N ALA A 142 17.51 15.06 -5.69
CA ALA A 142 17.51 16.46 -5.27
C ALA A 142 16.46 16.72 -4.19
N ALA A 143 16.81 17.44 -3.13
CA ALA A 143 15.90 17.72 -2.02
C ALA A 143 14.59 18.39 -2.45
N SER A 144 14.64 19.23 -3.50
CA SER A 144 13.46 19.87 -4.10
C SER A 144 12.51 18.90 -4.82
N ASN A 145 13.00 17.70 -5.16
CA ASN A 145 12.24 16.63 -5.82
C ASN A 145 11.80 15.53 -4.83
N ILE A 146 12.02 15.71 -3.53
CA ILE A 146 11.51 14.80 -2.50
C ILE A 146 10.09 15.22 -2.12
N ASN A 147 9.13 14.33 -2.32
CA ASN A 147 7.71 14.55 -2.04
C ASN A 147 7.19 15.90 -2.60
N PRO A 148 7.41 16.21 -3.91
CA PRO A 148 7.10 17.52 -4.46
C PRO A 148 5.59 17.79 -4.35
N LYS A 149 5.23 18.82 -3.57
CA LYS A 149 3.84 19.10 -3.18
C LYS A 149 2.88 19.13 -4.38
N GLY A 150 3.27 19.79 -5.47
CA GLY A 150 2.43 19.91 -6.66
C GLY A 150 2.09 18.56 -7.29
N VAL A 151 3.04 17.61 -7.33
CA VAL A 151 2.81 16.25 -7.82
C VAL A 151 1.87 15.51 -6.87
N ILE A 152 2.11 15.60 -5.56
CA ILE A 152 1.28 14.94 -4.54
C ILE A 152 -0.16 15.43 -4.61
N ASP A 153 -0.38 16.75 -4.65
CA ASP A 153 -1.71 17.35 -4.75
C ASP A 153 -2.43 16.89 -6.02
N TYR A 154 -1.73 16.85 -7.15
CA TYR A 154 -2.26 16.37 -8.43
C TYR A 154 -2.72 14.91 -8.33
N LEU A 155 -1.85 14.02 -7.84
CA LEU A 155 -2.17 12.60 -7.69
C LEU A 155 -3.32 12.39 -6.69
N HIS A 156 -3.33 13.12 -5.57
CA HIS A 156 -4.40 13.06 -4.57
C HIS A 156 -5.75 13.51 -5.12
N TYR A 157 -5.78 14.55 -5.95
CA TYR A 157 -7.00 14.97 -6.62
C TYR A 157 -7.58 13.84 -7.48
N TYR A 158 -6.75 13.20 -8.31
CA TYR A 158 -7.21 12.13 -9.20
C TYR A 158 -7.55 10.82 -8.48
N ARG A 159 -7.02 10.58 -7.28
CA ARG A 159 -7.44 9.49 -6.39
C ARG A 159 -8.90 9.60 -5.95
N SER A 160 -9.54 10.77 -6.10
CA SER A 160 -10.99 10.89 -5.87
C SER A 160 -11.82 10.14 -6.92
N TYR A 161 -11.31 10.02 -8.16
CA TYR A 161 -11.95 9.34 -9.30
C TYR A 161 -11.44 7.89 -9.43
N LYS A 162 -12.22 6.95 -8.92
CA LYS A 162 -11.86 5.51 -8.89
C LYS A 162 -12.00 4.93 -10.28
N THR A 163 -11.00 4.15 -10.66
CA THR A 163 -11.06 3.23 -11.81
C THR A 163 -11.98 2.07 -11.53
N ASP A 164 -12.43 1.35 -12.56
CA ASP A 164 -13.29 0.18 -12.40
C ASP A 164 -12.61 -0.96 -11.61
N TYR A 165 -11.29 -1.09 -11.71
CA TYR A 165 -10.49 -1.97 -10.86
C TYR A 165 -10.62 -1.60 -9.38
N GLU A 166 -10.42 -0.33 -9.03
CA GLU A 166 -10.54 0.13 -7.65
C GLU A 166 -11.96 -0.07 -7.11
N LEU A 167 -12.98 0.19 -7.93
CA LEU A 167 -14.37 -0.09 -7.56
C LEU A 167 -14.62 -1.59 -7.35
N ALA A 168 -14.02 -2.48 -8.15
CA ALA A 168 -14.09 -3.91 -7.93
C ALA A 168 -13.43 -4.31 -6.60
N CYS A 169 -12.23 -3.80 -6.31
CA CYS A 169 -11.56 -4.02 -5.02
C CYS A 169 -12.40 -3.53 -3.83
N MET A 170 -13.02 -2.35 -3.94
CA MET A 170 -13.90 -1.82 -2.89
C MET A 170 -15.13 -2.71 -2.65
N ARG A 171 -15.72 -3.29 -3.70
CA ARG A 171 -16.85 -4.22 -3.56
C ARG A 171 -16.43 -5.53 -2.87
N GLU A 172 -15.27 -6.06 -3.19
CA GLU A 172 -14.75 -7.26 -2.51
C GLU A 172 -14.41 -6.98 -1.04
N ALA A 173 -13.82 -5.83 -0.73
CA ALA A 173 -13.59 -5.40 0.66
C ALA A 173 -14.92 -5.29 1.43
N GLN A 174 -15.96 -4.71 0.82
CA GLN A 174 -17.28 -4.58 1.43
C GLN A 174 -17.95 -5.94 1.65
N LYS A 175 -17.84 -6.86 0.69
CA LYS A 175 -18.38 -8.21 0.81
C LYS A 175 -17.77 -8.94 2.02
N MET A 176 -16.45 -8.82 2.21
CA MET A 176 -15.76 -9.38 3.36
C MET A 176 -16.22 -8.73 4.67
N ALA A 177 -16.27 -7.39 4.72
CA ALA A 177 -16.72 -6.65 5.89
C ALA A 177 -18.15 -7.02 6.33
N VAL A 178 -19.07 -7.22 5.37
CA VAL A 178 -20.44 -7.66 5.67
C VAL A 178 -20.48 -9.04 6.33
N SER A 179 -19.62 -9.98 5.92
CA SER A 179 -19.50 -11.28 6.60
C SER A 179 -19.03 -11.11 8.05
N GLY A 180 -18.04 -10.24 8.27
CA GLY A 180 -17.59 -9.88 9.62
C GLY A 180 -18.70 -9.30 10.48
N HIS A 181 -19.46 -8.34 9.95
CA HIS A 181 -20.57 -7.71 10.67
C HIS A 181 -21.70 -8.68 11.02
N ARG A 182 -21.99 -9.67 10.15
CA ARG A 182 -22.99 -10.71 10.46
C ARG A 182 -22.54 -11.61 11.61
N ALA A 183 -21.26 -12.01 11.63
CA ALA A 183 -20.71 -12.78 12.74
C ALA A 183 -20.69 -11.97 14.04
N ALA A 184 -20.33 -10.69 13.97
CA ALA A 184 -20.39 -9.78 15.11
C ALA A 184 -21.82 -9.59 15.64
N GLU A 185 -22.82 -9.50 14.75
CA GLU A 185 -24.24 -9.44 15.14
C GLU A 185 -24.67 -10.70 15.89
N GLU A 186 -24.29 -11.88 15.39
CA GLU A 186 -24.60 -13.16 16.05
C GLU A 186 -23.96 -13.25 17.45
N ALA A 187 -22.68 -12.85 17.57
CA ALA A 187 -21.97 -12.78 18.84
C ALA A 187 -22.65 -11.80 19.82
N PHE A 188 -23.05 -10.62 19.34
CA PHE A 188 -23.80 -9.64 20.12
C PHE A 188 -25.12 -10.21 20.63
N ARG A 189 -25.93 -10.83 19.76
CA ARG A 189 -27.22 -11.44 20.13
C ARG A 189 -27.06 -12.59 21.12
N SER A 190 -25.89 -13.22 21.15
CA SER A 190 -25.54 -14.29 22.09
C SER A 190 -25.03 -13.76 23.44
N GLY A 191 -24.98 -12.44 23.63
CA GLY A 191 -24.55 -11.80 24.87
C GLY A 191 -23.04 -11.87 25.12
N MET A 192 -22.24 -11.97 24.05
CA MET A 192 -20.77 -12.00 24.15
C MET A 192 -20.19 -10.62 24.52
N SER A 193 -18.96 -10.62 25.04
CA SER A 193 -18.20 -9.39 25.37
C SER A 193 -17.83 -8.58 24.11
N GLU A 194 -17.41 -7.33 24.28
CA GLU A 194 -16.95 -6.52 23.13
C GLU A 194 -15.69 -7.12 22.51
N PHE A 195 -14.79 -7.64 23.36
CA PHE A 195 -13.61 -8.36 22.91
C PHE A 195 -13.97 -9.59 22.06
N ASP A 196 -14.91 -10.41 22.52
CA ASP A 196 -15.33 -11.62 21.81
C ASP A 196 -16.08 -11.30 20.50
N ILE A 197 -16.89 -10.23 20.48
CA ILE A 197 -17.55 -9.74 19.27
C ILE A 197 -16.51 -9.28 18.25
N ASN A 198 -15.46 -8.57 18.68
CA ASN A 198 -14.35 -8.19 17.80
C ASN A 198 -13.62 -9.43 17.25
N LEU A 199 -13.37 -10.44 18.10
CA LEU A 199 -12.75 -11.69 17.67
C LEU A 199 -13.61 -12.45 16.65
N ALA A 200 -14.93 -12.46 16.83
CA ALA A 200 -15.87 -13.05 15.88
C ALA A 200 -15.80 -12.33 14.51
N TYR A 201 -15.75 -10.99 14.51
CA TYR A 201 -15.55 -10.20 13.30
C TYR A 201 -14.24 -10.55 12.59
N LEU A 202 -13.12 -10.56 13.33
CA LEU A 202 -11.79 -10.84 12.78
C LEU A 202 -11.71 -12.26 12.21
N THR A 203 -12.26 -13.23 12.93
CA THR A 203 -12.33 -14.64 12.49
C THR A 203 -13.13 -14.79 11.19
N ALA A 204 -14.31 -14.17 11.12
CA ALA A 204 -15.17 -14.25 9.95
C ALA A 204 -14.61 -13.53 8.72
N THR A 205 -13.75 -12.52 8.93
CA THR A 205 -13.08 -11.81 7.83
C THR A 205 -11.72 -12.40 7.47
N GLY A 206 -11.13 -13.24 8.33
CA GLY A 206 -9.77 -13.75 8.17
C GLY A 206 -8.68 -12.69 8.37
N HIS A 207 -9.00 -11.57 9.02
CA HIS A 207 -8.04 -10.50 9.30
C HIS A 207 -7.38 -10.67 10.66
N ARG A 208 -6.13 -10.20 10.77
CA ARG A 208 -5.54 -9.85 12.07
C ARG A 208 -5.99 -8.44 12.46
N ASP A 209 -5.90 -8.12 13.73
CA ASP A 209 -6.21 -6.79 14.27
C ASP A 209 -5.29 -5.68 13.70
N THR A 210 -4.14 -6.06 13.14
CA THR A 210 -3.22 -5.16 12.44
C THR A 210 -3.51 -5.01 10.96
N ASP A 211 -4.35 -5.86 10.36
CA ASP A 211 -4.66 -5.86 8.93
C ASP A 211 -5.92 -5.05 8.60
N VAL A 212 -6.79 -4.78 9.58
CA VAL A 212 -7.98 -3.94 9.39
C VAL A 212 -7.61 -2.52 8.94
N PRO A 213 -8.45 -1.86 8.12
CA PRO A 213 -8.15 -0.54 7.57
C PRO A 213 -8.08 0.55 8.65
N TYR A 214 -8.76 0.35 9.77
CA TYR A 214 -8.73 1.14 10.99
C TYR A 214 -9.10 0.22 12.17
N SER A 215 -8.70 0.57 13.38
CA SER A 215 -9.06 -0.20 14.58
C SER A 215 -10.57 -0.27 14.73
N ASN A 216 -11.10 -1.48 14.89
CA ASN A 216 -12.53 -1.68 15.03
C ASN A 216 -13.09 -0.95 16.25
N ILE A 217 -14.32 -0.46 16.13
CA ILE A 217 -15.09 0.10 17.23
C ILE A 217 -16.20 -0.90 17.52
N VAL A 218 -16.08 -1.63 18.62
CA VAL A 218 -17.10 -2.56 19.11
C VAL A 218 -17.50 -2.11 20.51
N ALA A 219 -18.73 -1.64 20.64
CA ALA A 219 -19.18 -0.93 21.83
C ALA A 219 -20.59 -1.37 22.22
N LEU A 220 -20.79 -1.68 23.50
CA LEU A 220 -22.06 -2.07 24.11
C LEU A 220 -22.56 -0.97 25.05
N ASN A 221 -23.88 -0.82 25.12
CA ASN A 221 -24.56 0.08 26.06
C ASN A 221 -24.02 1.53 26.02
N GLU A 222 -23.55 2.06 27.14
CA GLU A 222 -23.03 3.42 27.26
C GLU A 222 -21.78 3.64 26.42
N HIS A 223 -20.99 2.59 26.13
CA HIS A 223 -19.80 2.70 25.28
C HIS A 223 -20.17 3.13 23.85
N ALA A 224 -21.40 2.85 23.40
CA ALA A 224 -21.88 3.28 22.07
C ALA A 224 -21.98 4.82 21.93
N SER A 225 -21.90 5.57 23.03
CA SER A 225 -21.83 7.03 23.02
C SER A 225 -20.39 7.57 22.82
N VAL A 226 -19.37 6.72 22.86
CA VAL A 226 -17.96 7.09 22.73
C VAL A 226 -17.52 6.96 21.27
N LEU A 227 -17.28 8.09 20.61
CA LEU A 227 -17.00 8.13 19.17
C LEU A 227 -15.75 7.35 18.74
N HIS A 228 -14.69 7.36 19.55
CA HIS A 228 -13.44 6.63 19.31
C HIS A 228 -13.21 5.61 20.43
N TYR A 229 -14.17 4.70 20.64
CA TYR A 229 -14.03 3.62 21.62
C TYR A 229 -13.03 2.56 21.13
N THR A 230 -12.00 2.26 21.93
CA THR A 230 -10.89 1.37 21.53
C THR A 230 -10.56 0.26 22.53
N LYS A 231 -11.25 0.19 23.67
CA LYS A 231 -10.82 -0.64 24.81
C LYS A 231 -11.21 -2.11 24.65
N LEU A 232 -12.40 -2.39 24.11
CA LEU A 232 -12.97 -3.73 23.93
C LEU A 232 -13.06 -4.50 25.26
N ASP A 233 -14.04 -4.15 26.10
CA ASP A 233 -14.26 -4.78 27.42
C ASP A 233 -14.86 -6.20 27.36
#